data_AF-A0A5J4RTP8-F1
#
_entry.id   AF-A0A5J4RTP8-F1
#
_cell.length_a   1.000
_cell.length_b   1.000
_cell.length_c   1.000
_cell.angle_alpha   90.00
_cell.angle_beta   90.00
_cell.angle_gamma   90.00
#
_symmetry.space_group_name_H-M   'P 1'
#
loop_
_entity.id
_entity.type
_entity.pdbx_description
1 polymer ?
#
loop_
_entity_poly.entity_id
_entity_poly.type
_entity_poly.pdbx_seq_one_letter_code
_entity_poly.pdbx_strand_id
1 'polypeptide(L)'
;MLQEVSNILSRNFKSDYSTIKTLLSECIQNINEVYTNKQSTVFRACDIAERYKFSFYDCLIVAAALESGCRLLYSEDLQHNQQIEHALTIVNPYI
;
A
#
# COMPACT_ATOMS: atom_id res chain seq x y z
N MET A 1 2.26 0.69 -3.10
CA MET A 1 1.71 1.97 -3.62
C MET A 1 2.62 2.64 -4.67
N LEU A 2 3.56 3.57 -4.37
CA LEU A 2 4.31 4.26 -5.44
C LEU A 2 5.11 3.32 -6.36
N GLN A 3 5.72 2.27 -5.78
CA GLN A 3 6.42 1.23 -6.54
C GLN A 3 5.48 0.44 -7.45
N GLU A 4 4.27 0.17 -6.97
CA GLU A 4 3.24 -0.58 -7.69
C GLU A 4 2.64 0.24 -8.83
N VAL A 5 2.31 1.51 -8.58
CA VAL A 5 1.89 2.47 -9.60
C VAL A 5 2.94 2.56 -10.70
N SER A 6 4.22 2.69 -10.34
CA SER A 6 5.32 2.71 -11.31
C SER A 6 5.38 1.44 -12.15
N ASN A 7 5.22 0.27 -11.52
CA ASN A 7 5.26 -1.02 -12.20
C ASN A 7 4.07 -1.21 -13.15
N ILE A 8 2.86 -0.82 -12.73
CA ILE A 8 1.65 -0.89 -13.57
C ILE A 8 1.75 0.05 -14.76
N LEU A 9 2.16 1.32 -14.55
CA LEU A 9 2.33 2.29 -15.63
C LEU A 9 3.38 1.83 -16.64
N SER A 10 4.48 1.24 -16.17
CA SER A 10 5.52 0.72 -17.06
C SER A 10 5.06 -0.52 -17.84
N ARG A 11 4.42 -1.49 -17.17
CA ARG A 11 4.08 -2.79 -17.79
C ARG A 11 2.81 -2.74 -18.63
N ASN A 12 1.75 -2.13 -18.12
CA ASN A 12 0.43 -2.20 -18.74
C ASN A 12 0.19 -1.02 -19.69
N PHE A 13 0.70 0.16 -19.36
CA PHE A 13 0.54 1.37 -20.18
C PHE A 13 1.75 1.68 -21.06
N LYS A 14 2.85 0.91 -20.92
CA LYS A 14 4.11 1.07 -21.69
C LYS A 14 4.65 2.50 -21.68
N SER A 15 4.38 3.23 -20.61
CA SER A 15 4.83 4.63 -20.47
C SER A 15 6.34 4.69 -20.25
N ASP A 16 6.97 5.73 -20.76
CA ASP A 16 8.37 6.00 -20.47
C ASP A 16 8.55 6.47 -19.01
N TYR A 17 9.72 6.22 -18.44
CA TYR A 17 10.01 6.55 -17.04
C TYR A 17 10.05 8.06 -16.76
N SER A 18 10.19 8.92 -17.77
CA SER A 18 10.09 10.37 -17.58
C SER A 18 8.65 10.76 -17.29
N THR A 19 7.71 10.29 -18.11
CA THR A 19 6.27 10.48 -17.90
C THR A 19 5.80 9.90 -16.57
N ILE A 20 6.27 8.69 -16.21
CA ILE A 20 5.93 8.07 -14.93
C ILE A 20 6.39 8.95 -13.75
N LYS A 21 7.61 9.50 -13.80
CA LYS A 21 8.10 10.39 -12.73
C LYS A 21 7.26 11.66 -12.61
N THR A 22 6.83 12.26 -13.72
CA THR A 22 5.96 13.44 -13.71
C THR A 22 4.63 13.11 -13.04
N LEU A 23 3.97 12.04 -13.45
CA LEU A 23 2.69 11.60 -12.87
C LEU A 23 2.81 11.29 -11.37
N LEU A 24 3.86 10.57 -10.96
CA LEU A 24 4.09 10.29 -9.54
C LEU A 24 4.29 11.58 -8.75
N SER A 25 5.01 12.55 -9.31
CA SER A 25 5.25 13.84 -8.66
C SER A 25 3.94 14.63 -8.48
N GLU A 26 3.08 14.64 -9.49
CA GLU A 26 1.74 15.24 -9.43
C GLU A 26 0.84 14.53 -8.40
N CYS A 27 0.87 13.20 -8.33
CA CYS A 27 0.14 12.46 -7.31
C CYS A 27 0.61 12.83 -5.89
N ILE A 28 1.93 12.88 -5.68
CA ILE A 28 2.52 13.19 -4.37
C ILE A 28 2.15 14.61 -3.91
N GLN A 29 2.07 15.58 -4.83
CA GLN A 29 1.67 16.95 -4.49
C GLN A 29 0.26 17.06 -3.91
N ASN A 30 -0.61 16.09 -4.19
CA ASN A 30 -2.01 16.08 -3.73
C ASN A 30 -2.23 15.16 -2.52
N ILE A 31 -1.17 14.58 -1.95
CA ILE A 31 -1.24 13.65 -0.81
C ILE A 31 -0.62 14.31 0.41
N ASN A 32 -1.26 14.18 1.57
CA ASN A 32 -0.80 14.78 2.82
C ASN A 32 0.54 14.21 3.31
N GLU A 33 0.74 12.90 3.19
CA GLU A 33 1.93 12.22 3.69
C GLU A 33 2.26 10.98 2.85
N VAL A 34 3.56 10.77 2.59
CA VAL A 34 4.07 9.59 1.90
C VAL A 34 4.91 8.77 2.88
N TYR A 35 4.42 7.58 3.22
CA TYR A 35 5.17 6.67 4.07
C TYR A 35 6.35 6.03 3.33
N THR A 36 7.52 6.01 3.97
CA THR A 36 8.72 5.34 3.45
C THR A 36 8.97 4.06 4.23
N ASN A 37 8.96 2.92 3.53
CA ASN A 37 9.22 1.62 4.13
C ASN A 37 10.65 1.55 4.68
N LYS A 38 10.76 1.07 5.92
CA LYS A 38 12.03 0.82 6.62
C LYS A 38 12.25 -0.69 6.72
N GLN A 39 13.44 -1.09 7.19
CA GLN A 39 13.71 -2.50 7.49
C GLN A 39 12.70 -3.08 8.50
N SER A 40 12.29 -2.29 9.49
CA SER A 40 11.24 -2.68 10.45
C SER A 40 9.91 -2.96 9.76
N THR A 41 9.53 -2.15 8.76
CA THR A 41 8.29 -2.33 7.99
C THR A 41 8.30 -3.66 7.25
N VAL A 42 9.45 -4.05 6.68
CA VAL A 42 9.63 -5.33 5.99
C VAL A 42 9.49 -6.51 6.95
N PHE A 43 10.10 -6.44 8.13
CA PHE A 43 9.98 -7.49 9.14
C PHE A 43 8.55 -7.64 9.63
N ARG A 44 7.88 -6.52 9.92
CA ARG A 44 6.47 -6.52 10.29
C ARG A 44 5.58 -7.10 9.19
N ALA A 45 5.90 -6.84 7.92
CA ALA A 45 5.19 -7.45 6.79
C ALA A 45 5.34 -8.98 6.78
N CYS A 46 6.51 -9.53 7.12
CA CYS A 46 6.69 -10.97 7.27
C CYS A 46 5.79 -11.55 8.38
N ASP A 47 5.74 -10.90 9.54
CA ASP A 47 4.90 -11.32 10.68
C ASP A 47 3.41 -11.32 10.30
N ILE A 48 2.96 -10.29 9.59
CA ILE A 48 1.59 -10.17 9.08
C ILE A 48 1.31 -11.26 8.04
N ALA A 49 2.25 -11.53 7.13
CA ALA A 49 2.10 -12.58 6.12
C ALA A 49 1.99 -13.97 6.76
N GLU A 50 2.78 -14.23 7.80
CA GLU A 50 2.69 -15.48 8.56
C GLU A 50 1.31 -15.64 9.22
N ARG A 51 0.76 -14.56 9.79
CA ARG A 51 -0.51 -14.59 10.52
C ARG A 51 -1.75 -14.61 9.63
N TYR A 52 -1.82 -13.73 8.64
CA TYR A 52 -3.03 -13.48 7.84
C TYR A 52 -3.00 -14.10 6.45
N LYS A 53 -1.84 -14.63 6.01
CA LYS A 53 -1.66 -15.34 4.74
C LYS A 53 -1.97 -14.52 3.48
N PHE A 54 -1.90 -13.19 3.55
CA PHE A 54 -1.95 -12.34 2.36
C PHE A 54 -0.64 -12.42 1.55
N SER A 55 -0.62 -11.84 0.35
CA SER A 55 0.62 -11.69 -0.39
C SER A 55 1.59 -10.77 0.36
N PHE A 56 2.89 -10.97 0.15
CA PHE A 56 3.91 -10.17 0.85
C PHE A 56 3.76 -8.66 0.59
N TYR A 57 3.41 -8.26 -0.63
CA TYR A 57 3.24 -6.85 -0.98
C TYR A 57 2.01 -6.23 -0.30
N ASP A 58 0.92 -6.99 -0.17
CA ASP A 58 -0.25 -6.55 0.60
C ASP A 58 0.11 -6.39 2.08
N CYS A 59 0.83 -7.35 2.64
CA CYS A 59 1.33 -7.26 4.02
C CYS A 59 2.25 -6.06 4.24
N LEU A 60 3.05 -5.68 3.23
CA LEU A 60 3.91 -4.49 3.31
C LEU A 60 3.09 -3.20 3.36
N ILE A 61 1.98 -3.12 2.61
CA ILE A 61 1.04 -1.99 2.66
C ILE A 61 0.35 -1.95 4.03
N VAL A 62 -0.12 -3.09 4.52
CA VAL A 62 -0.75 -3.21 5.86
C VAL A 62 0.21 -2.80 6.97
N ALA A 63 1.47 -3.25 6.91
CA ALA A 63 2.52 -2.88 7.87
C ALA A 63 2.74 -1.36 7.87
N ALA A 64 2.90 -0.76 6.69
CA ALA A 64 3.07 0.69 6.54
C ALA A 64 1.87 1.48 7.11
N ALA A 65 0.64 1.02 6.85
CA ALA A 65 -0.57 1.66 7.38
C ALA A 65 -0.62 1.59 8.91
N LEU A 66 -0.29 0.43 9.50
CA LEU A 66 -0.21 0.27 10.95
C LEU A 66 0.89 1.13 11.58
N GLU A 67 2.07 1.22 10.96
CA GLU A 67 3.18 2.07 11.43
C GLU A 67 2.88 3.56 11.30
N SER A 68 2.04 3.94 10.33
CA SER A 68 1.56 5.33 10.14
C SER A 68 0.40 5.69 11.09
N GLY A 69 -0.08 4.75 11.91
CA GLY A 69 -1.23 4.96 12.80
C GLY A 69 -2.56 5.11 12.05
N CYS A 70 -2.65 4.63 10.80
CA CYS A 70 -3.90 4.64 10.05
C CYS A 70 -4.93 3.75 10.73
N ARG A 71 -6.18 4.22 10.78
CA ARG A 71 -7.33 3.45 11.29
C ARG A 71 -8.10 2.74 10.18
N LEU A 72 -7.97 3.22 8.95
CA LEU A 72 -8.63 2.72 7.76
C LEU A 72 -7.58 2.48 6.67
N LEU A 73 -7.66 1.32 6.01
CA LEU A 73 -6.91 1.02 4.79
C LEU A 73 -7.91 0.75 3.68
N TYR A 74 -7.85 1.56 2.61
CA TYR A 74 -8.66 1.31 1.43
C TYR A 74 -7.99 0.27 0.53
N SER A 75 -8.69 -0.80 0.21
CA SER A 75 -8.20 -1.86 -0.68
C SER A 75 -9.38 -2.62 -1.29
N GLU A 76 -9.31 -2.87 -2.61
CA GLU A 76 -10.30 -3.66 -3.34
C GLU A 76 -10.05 -5.17 -3.23
N ASP A 77 -8.78 -5.57 -3.11
CA ASP A 77 -8.36 -6.98 -3.07
C ASP A 77 -8.48 -7.61 -1.68
N LEU A 78 -8.38 -6.80 -0.63
CA LEU A 78 -8.46 -7.28 0.75
C LEU A 78 -9.92 -7.37 1.25
N GLN A 79 -10.16 -8.25 2.23
CA GLN A 79 -11.51 -8.50 2.74
C GLN A 79 -12.07 -7.26 3.46
N HIS A 80 -13.21 -6.76 2.97
CA HIS A 80 -13.90 -5.63 3.59
C HIS A 80 -14.31 -5.91 5.04
N ASN A 81 -14.22 -4.88 5.89
CA ASN A 81 -14.46 -4.89 7.33
C ASN A 81 -13.55 -5.83 8.13
N GLN A 82 -12.51 -6.38 7.52
CA GLN A 82 -11.50 -7.12 8.25
C GLN A 82 -10.69 -6.18 9.14
N GLN A 83 -10.57 -6.55 10.42
CA GLN A 83 -9.73 -5.84 11.38
C GLN A 83 -8.36 -6.51 11.48
N ILE A 84 -7.31 -5.71 11.33
CA ILE A 84 -5.92 -6.10 11.54
C ILE A 84 -5.45 -5.53 12.87
N GLU A 85 -5.00 -6.40 13.76
CA GLU A 85 -4.42 -6.05 15.08
C GLU A 85 -5.31 -5.11 15.93
N HIS A 86 -6.63 -5.14 15.74
CA HIS A 86 -7.61 -4.25 16.39
C HIS A 86 -7.36 -2.75 16.17
N ALA A 87 -6.46 -2.38 15.25
CA ALA A 87 -6.03 -1.00 15.01
C ALA A 87 -6.42 -0.49 13.61
N LEU A 88 -6.37 -1.37 12.61
CA LEU A 88 -6.62 -1.03 11.22
C LEU A 88 -7.83 -1.79 10.69
N THR A 89 -8.77 -1.10 10.07
CA THR A 89 -9.92 -1.72 9.39
C THR A 89 -9.77 -1.58 7.88
N ILE A 90 -9.96 -2.68 7.16
CA ILE A 90 -9.92 -2.69 5.70
C ILE A 90 -11.28 -2.26 5.13
N VAL A 91 -11.26 -1.29 4.24
CA VAL A 91 -12.46 -0.76 3.57
C VAL A 91 -12.31 -0.96 2.07
N ASN A 92 -13.26 -1.66 1.45
CA ASN A 92 -13.33 -1.70 -0.01
C ASN A 92 -14.17 -0.49 -0.46
N PRO A 93 -13.62 0.40 -1.31
CA PRO A 93 -14.30 1.64 -1.68
C PRO A 93 -15.45 1.46 -2.69
N TYR A 94 -15.68 0.24 -3.20
CA TYR A 94 -16.62 -0.03 -4.30
C TYR A 94 -17.89 -0.80 -3.92
N ILE A 95 -18.07 -1.11 -2.63
CA ILE A 95 -19.25 -1.84 -2.10
C ILE A 95 -20.06 -1.00 -1.13
#